data_AF-B0X1G3-F1
#
_entry.id   AF-B0X1G3-F1
#
_cell.length_a   1.000
_cell.length_b   1.000
_cell.length_c   1.000
_cell.angle_alpha   90.00
_cell.angle_beta   90.00
_cell.angle_gamma   90.00
#
_symmetry.space_group_name_H-M   'P 1'
#
loop_
_entity.id
_entity.type
_entity.pdbx_description
1 polymer ?
#
loop_
_entity_poly.entity_id
_entity_poly.type
_entity_poly.pdbx_seq_one_letter_code
_entity_poly.pdbx_strand_id
1 'polypeptide(L)'
;MHSARASELHVIMRILYATTTARHASLPGTSAAHKLVVAIRQKCTPEDVLNELKDLPNPRETSENDMVESTFNPLKIDVFVQTLLNLGSKSFSHTFAAISKFHLVFKALAETEEAQICILHNVFELWTDHQQMLVVIVDKLLKTQIVECSAVATWVFSKEMVGEFTKMYLWEILHLTIKKMNQHVTKLSKELSDAKDRLDRNAESSSSESEAEAGAEGAGGPAPRRRKKTTGDDADKPTEEQVERMEEKLEAAYVDQKRLFLIIFQRFIMILSEHLVKCDTDGRDYDTDWYRWTVGRLQQVFMLHHEQVQKYSSTLESLLFTSDIDPHILDVFHQFTALRS
;
A
#
# COMPACT_ATOMS: atom_id res chain seq x y z
N MET A 1 30.97 15.71 -13.57
CA MET A 1 30.41 14.58 -14.37
C MET A 1 31.05 13.20 -14.09
N HIS A 2 31.86 13.03 -13.03
CA HIS A 2 32.47 11.72 -12.67
C HIS A 2 31.94 11.09 -11.37
N SER A 3 31.02 11.76 -10.66
CA SER A 3 30.51 11.29 -9.36
C SER A 3 29.18 10.51 -9.43
N ALA A 4 28.42 10.61 -10.53
CA ALA A 4 27.11 9.95 -10.67
C ALA A 4 27.21 8.50 -11.15
N ARG A 5 28.24 8.18 -11.96
CA ARG A 5 28.51 6.81 -12.43
C ARG A 5 29.04 5.87 -11.35
N ALA A 6 29.51 6.39 -10.22
CA ALA A 6 30.04 5.59 -9.11
C ALA A 6 28.94 5.00 -8.19
N SER A 7 27.75 5.61 -8.21
CA SER A 7 26.58 5.22 -7.41
C SER A 7 25.74 4.15 -8.10
N GLU A 8 25.51 4.29 -9.42
CA GLU A 8 24.86 3.28 -10.28
C GLU A 8 25.56 1.91 -10.24
N LEU A 9 26.87 1.91 -9.95
CA LEU A 9 27.70 0.71 -9.84
C LEU A 9 27.51 -0.03 -8.51
N HIS A 10 27.06 0.59 -7.41
CA HIS A 10 27.14 -0.03 -6.09
C HIS A 10 26.10 -1.12 -5.81
N VAL A 11 24.88 -1.00 -6.33
CA VAL A 11 23.80 -1.97 -6.08
C VAL A 11 23.78 -3.08 -7.16
N ILE A 12 24.03 -2.70 -8.41
CA ILE A 12 24.18 -3.65 -9.52
C ILE A 12 25.47 -4.49 -9.36
N MET A 13 26.58 -3.94 -8.84
CA MET A 13 27.79 -4.74 -8.53
C MET A 13 27.60 -5.72 -7.37
N ARG A 14 26.71 -5.48 -6.39
CA ARG A 14 26.58 -6.40 -5.25
C ARG A 14 26.13 -7.80 -5.65
N ILE A 15 25.33 -7.92 -6.71
CA ILE A 15 24.86 -9.22 -7.21
C ILE A 15 25.59 -9.65 -8.49
N LEU A 16 25.93 -8.73 -9.42
CA LEU A 16 26.62 -9.10 -10.68
C LEU A 16 28.14 -9.23 -10.58
N TYR A 17 28.80 -8.63 -9.59
CA TYR A 17 30.25 -8.85 -9.39
C TYR A 17 30.54 -10.13 -8.60
N ALA A 18 29.59 -10.58 -7.76
CA ALA A 18 29.65 -11.90 -7.12
C ALA A 18 29.55 -13.06 -8.13
N THR A 19 28.91 -12.85 -9.29
CA THR A 19 28.76 -13.88 -10.33
C THR A 19 29.94 -13.98 -11.30
N THR A 20 30.87 -13.01 -11.31
CA THR A 20 31.83 -12.90 -12.43
C THR A 20 33.30 -12.77 -12.04
N THR A 21 33.64 -12.28 -10.84
CA THR A 21 35.06 -12.22 -10.42
C THR A 21 35.22 -12.43 -8.93
N ALA A 22 35.89 -13.53 -8.59
CA ALA A 22 36.36 -13.86 -7.26
C ALA A 22 37.27 -12.74 -6.72
N ARG A 23 36.72 -11.85 -5.89
CA ARG A 23 37.40 -11.09 -4.82
C ARG A 23 36.44 -10.09 -4.22
N HIS A 24 35.60 -10.53 -3.30
CA HIS A 24 35.18 -9.83 -2.08
C HIS A 24 34.52 -10.91 -1.21
N ALA A 25 34.82 -10.93 0.09
CA ALA A 25 34.29 -11.92 1.03
C ALA A 25 32.76 -12.05 0.87
N SER A 26 32.26 -13.29 0.83
CA SER A 26 30.90 -13.64 0.41
C SER A 26 29.84 -12.87 1.20
N LEU A 27 29.12 -11.97 0.53
CA LEU A 27 27.94 -11.34 1.11
C LEU A 27 26.96 -12.42 1.57
N PRO A 28 26.28 -12.26 2.72
CA PRO A 28 25.24 -13.18 3.16
C PRO A 28 24.23 -13.45 2.03
N GLY A 29 23.82 -14.70 1.85
CA GLY A 29 22.85 -15.06 0.81
C GLY A 29 23.39 -15.16 -0.63
N THR A 30 24.67 -14.86 -0.90
CA THR A 30 25.26 -14.93 -2.26
C THR A 30 25.03 -16.29 -2.94
N SER A 31 25.21 -17.41 -2.21
CA SER A 31 25.00 -18.74 -2.76
C SER A 31 23.53 -18.98 -3.16
N ALA A 32 22.58 -18.57 -2.31
CA ALA A 32 21.16 -18.68 -2.60
C ALA A 32 20.75 -17.78 -3.78
N ALA A 33 21.27 -16.56 -3.86
CA ALA A 33 21.02 -15.66 -4.99
C ALA A 33 21.46 -16.30 -6.32
N HIS A 34 22.64 -16.92 -6.37
CA HIS A 34 23.09 -17.64 -7.57
C HIS A 34 22.17 -18.79 -7.95
N LYS A 35 21.73 -19.60 -6.98
CA LYS A 35 20.78 -20.70 -7.24
C LYS A 35 19.45 -20.16 -7.77
N LEU A 36 18.92 -19.09 -7.16
CA LEU A 36 17.69 -18.44 -7.63
C LEU A 36 17.83 -17.88 -9.04
N VAL A 37 18.98 -17.28 -9.40
CA VAL A 37 19.23 -16.82 -10.78
C VAL A 37 19.09 -17.98 -11.77
N VAL A 38 19.70 -19.12 -11.47
CA VAL A 38 19.64 -20.31 -12.33
C VAL A 38 18.21 -20.86 -12.39
N ALA A 39 17.56 -21.04 -11.24
CA ALA A 39 16.20 -21.59 -11.14
C ALA A 39 15.17 -20.72 -11.89
N ILE A 40 15.21 -19.40 -11.71
CA ILE A 40 14.27 -18.46 -12.36
C ILE A 40 14.47 -18.49 -13.89
N ARG A 41 15.72 -18.52 -14.36
CA ARG A 41 16.04 -18.64 -15.81
C ARG A 41 15.57 -19.98 -16.40
N GLN A 42 15.60 -21.04 -15.61
CA GLN A 42 15.06 -22.36 -15.96
C GLN A 42 13.55 -22.47 -15.76
N LYS A 43 12.86 -21.35 -15.51
CA LYS A 43 11.40 -21.25 -15.36
C LYS A 43 10.83 -22.07 -14.20
N CYS A 44 11.53 -22.12 -13.06
CA CYS A 44 11.03 -22.73 -11.82
C CYS A 44 9.66 -22.19 -11.38
N THR A 45 9.02 -22.91 -10.45
CA THR A 45 7.75 -22.51 -9.82
C THR A 45 7.99 -21.58 -8.62
N PRO A 46 6.94 -20.90 -8.11
CA PRO A 46 7.03 -20.14 -6.86
C PRO A 46 7.44 -20.99 -5.64
N GLU A 47 7.00 -22.25 -5.59
CA GLU A 47 7.32 -23.18 -4.50
C GLU A 47 8.80 -23.56 -4.50
N ASP A 48 9.41 -23.74 -5.68
CA ASP A 48 10.85 -23.96 -5.82
C ASP A 48 11.64 -22.79 -5.21
N VAL A 49 11.22 -21.55 -5.49
CA VAL A 49 11.85 -20.35 -4.92
C VAL A 49 11.72 -20.32 -3.40
N LEU A 50 10.52 -20.61 -2.86
CA LEU A 50 10.33 -20.68 -1.42
C LEU A 50 11.21 -21.75 -0.78
N ASN A 51 11.35 -22.92 -1.41
CA ASN A 51 12.22 -23.98 -0.93
C ASN A 51 13.70 -23.53 -0.88
N GLU A 52 14.19 -22.85 -1.92
CA GLU A 52 15.56 -22.31 -1.93
C GLU A 52 15.78 -21.21 -0.88
N LEU A 53 14.74 -20.46 -0.51
CA LEU A 53 14.81 -19.42 0.53
C LEU A 53 14.73 -19.98 1.96
N LYS A 54 14.24 -21.21 2.17
CA LYS A 54 13.98 -21.76 3.52
C LYS A 54 15.22 -21.75 4.41
N ASP A 55 16.36 -22.15 3.85
CA ASP A 55 17.62 -22.39 4.56
C ASP A 55 18.43 -21.11 4.82
N LEU A 56 17.95 -19.94 4.41
CA LEU A 56 18.64 -18.68 4.67
C LEU A 56 18.56 -18.30 6.15
N PRO A 57 19.70 -17.98 6.79
CA PRO A 57 19.72 -17.56 8.18
C PRO A 57 18.96 -16.25 8.36
N ASN A 58 18.40 -16.02 9.54
CA ASN A 58 17.77 -14.76 9.88
C ASN A 58 18.78 -13.87 10.62
N PRO A 59 19.26 -12.77 10.02
CA PRO A 59 20.24 -11.89 10.68
C PRO A 59 19.74 -11.28 11.99
N ARG A 60 18.42 -11.27 12.21
CA ARG A 60 17.80 -10.70 13.41
C ARG A 60 17.78 -11.66 14.59
N GLU A 61 17.79 -12.98 14.36
CA GLU A 61 17.80 -14.00 15.42
C GLU A 61 19.15 -14.08 16.16
N THR A 62 20.24 -13.60 15.53
CA THR A 62 21.58 -13.58 16.15
C THR A 62 21.81 -12.45 17.15
N SER A 63 20.84 -11.57 17.36
CA SER A 63 20.94 -10.49 18.36
C SER A 63 20.45 -11.02 19.70
N GLU A 64 21.34 -11.57 20.53
CA GLU A 64 21.04 -12.16 21.86
C GLU A 64 20.30 -11.23 22.84
N ASN A 65 20.11 -9.95 22.50
CA ASN A 65 19.46 -8.93 23.34
C ASN A 65 17.96 -8.72 23.07
N ASP A 66 17.39 -9.26 22.00
CA ASP A 66 15.96 -9.08 21.70
C ASP A 66 15.18 -10.35 22.03
N MET A 67 14.46 -10.35 23.16
CA MET A 67 13.49 -11.40 23.55
C MET A 67 12.24 -11.45 22.64
N VAL A 68 12.32 -10.89 21.43
CA VAL A 68 11.23 -10.82 20.45
C VAL A 68 11.65 -11.66 19.25
N GLU A 69 10.97 -12.78 19.04
CA GLU A 69 11.12 -13.59 17.84
C GLU A 69 10.91 -12.70 16.60
N SER A 70 11.90 -12.66 15.70
CA SER A 70 11.85 -11.78 14.54
C SER A 70 10.71 -12.22 13.63
N THR A 71 9.68 -11.37 13.50
CA THR A 71 8.44 -11.67 12.77
C THR A 71 8.63 -11.89 11.26
N PHE A 72 9.79 -11.51 10.71
CA PHE A 72 10.17 -11.82 9.33
C PHE A 72 11.70 -11.96 9.19
N ASN A 73 12.15 -12.50 8.05
CA ASN A 73 13.57 -12.64 7.72
C ASN A 73 13.98 -11.65 6.61
N PRO A 74 14.75 -10.59 6.92
CA PRO A 74 15.12 -9.58 5.92
C PRO A 74 16.08 -10.11 4.84
N LEU A 75 16.90 -11.13 5.13
CA LEU A 75 17.81 -11.72 4.15
C LEU A 75 17.06 -12.51 3.07
N LYS A 76 15.97 -13.19 3.44
CA LYS A 76 15.10 -13.88 2.47
C LYS A 76 14.48 -12.87 1.49
N ILE A 77 14.01 -11.74 2.02
CA ILE A 77 13.44 -10.63 1.23
C ILE A 77 14.51 -10.06 0.29
N ASP A 78 15.67 -9.69 0.83
CA ASP A 78 16.77 -9.11 0.07
C ASP A 78 17.18 -10.00 -1.11
N VAL A 79 17.55 -11.25 -0.82
CA VAL A 79 17.98 -12.22 -1.84
C VAL A 79 16.90 -12.41 -2.91
N PHE A 80 15.63 -12.55 -2.52
CA PHE A 80 14.53 -12.76 -3.47
C PHE A 80 14.24 -11.52 -4.32
N VAL A 81 14.00 -10.37 -3.69
CA VAL A 81 13.56 -9.14 -4.36
C VAL A 81 14.66 -8.64 -5.29
N GLN A 82 15.90 -8.59 -4.81
CA GLN A 82 17.03 -8.13 -5.62
C GLN A 82 17.25 -9.06 -6.82
N THR A 83 17.22 -10.38 -6.61
CA THR A 83 17.44 -11.36 -7.71
C THR A 83 16.33 -11.27 -8.76
N LEU A 84 15.07 -11.30 -8.32
CA LEU A 84 13.92 -11.34 -9.21
C LEU A 84 13.81 -10.05 -10.03
N LEU A 85 13.88 -8.89 -9.37
CA LEU A 85 13.70 -7.61 -10.04
C LEU A 85 14.89 -7.25 -10.93
N ASN A 86 16.11 -7.67 -10.58
CA ASN A 86 17.27 -7.55 -11.47
C ASN A 86 17.09 -8.38 -12.75
N LEU A 87 16.57 -9.60 -12.67
CA LEU A 87 16.25 -10.41 -13.86
C LEU A 87 15.10 -9.82 -14.69
N GLY A 88 14.16 -9.13 -14.03
CA GLY A 88 13.04 -8.42 -14.66
C GLY A 88 13.39 -7.04 -15.23
N SER A 89 14.61 -6.53 -15.02
CA SER A 89 15.01 -5.12 -15.22
C SER A 89 14.94 -4.60 -16.67
N LYS A 90 14.76 -5.47 -17.67
CA LYS A 90 14.80 -5.11 -19.09
C LYS A 90 13.74 -4.08 -19.51
N SER A 91 12.53 -4.17 -18.95
CA SER A 91 11.46 -3.19 -19.19
C SER A 91 10.37 -3.32 -18.14
N PHE A 92 9.49 -2.31 -18.03
CA PHE A 92 8.33 -2.34 -17.12
C PHE A 92 7.52 -3.64 -17.26
N SER A 93 7.25 -4.08 -18.49
CA SER A 93 6.50 -5.32 -18.73
C SER A 93 7.20 -6.57 -18.20
N HIS A 94 8.54 -6.64 -18.27
CA HIS A 94 9.29 -7.77 -17.72
C HIS A 94 9.23 -7.77 -16.20
N THR A 95 9.42 -6.60 -15.56
CA THR A 95 9.27 -6.43 -14.11
C THR A 95 7.87 -6.83 -13.65
N PHE A 96 6.82 -6.38 -14.34
CA PHE A 96 5.44 -6.71 -13.97
C PHE A 96 5.12 -8.19 -14.15
N ALA A 97 5.61 -8.82 -15.21
CA ALA A 97 5.46 -10.25 -15.42
C ALA A 97 6.18 -11.04 -14.32
N ALA A 98 7.38 -10.60 -13.90
CA ALA A 98 8.12 -11.20 -12.80
C ALA A 98 7.36 -11.10 -11.47
N ILE A 99 6.87 -9.90 -11.11
CA ILE A 99 6.06 -9.68 -9.90
C ILE A 99 4.79 -10.55 -9.92
N SER A 100 4.09 -10.61 -11.06
CA SER A 100 2.88 -11.43 -11.20
C SER A 100 3.16 -12.92 -11.14
N LYS A 101 4.25 -13.41 -11.74
CA LYS A 101 4.62 -14.84 -11.72
C LYS A 101 4.94 -15.32 -10.30
N PHE A 102 5.65 -14.50 -9.52
CA PHE A 102 6.10 -14.85 -8.16
C PHE A 102 5.30 -14.12 -7.07
N HIS A 103 4.05 -13.75 -7.36
CA HIS A 103 3.15 -13.07 -6.41
C HIS A 103 2.98 -13.87 -5.11
N LEU A 104 2.87 -15.20 -5.20
CA LEU A 104 2.79 -16.09 -4.05
C LEU A 104 4.00 -15.94 -3.12
N VAL A 105 5.22 -15.87 -3.67
CA VAL A 105 6.45 -15.69 -2.90
C VAL A 105 6.48 -14.33 -2.22
N PHE A 106 6.09 -13.27 -2.94
CA PHE A 106 5.94 -11.94 -2.35
C PHE A 106 4.96 -11.95 -1.18
N LYS A 107 3.79 -12.58 -1.32
CA LYS A 107 2.79 -12.65 -0.24
C LYS A 107 3.29 -13.43 0.97
N ALA A 108 4.02 -14.52 0.77
CA ALA A 108 4.62 -15.29 1.86
C ALA A 108 5.76 -14.53 2.58
N LEU A 109 6.45 -13.61 1.89
CA LEU A 109 7.51 -12.80 2.49
C LEU A 109 7.01 -11.48 3.09
N ALA A 110 5.82 -11.02 2.72
CA ALA A 110 5.25 -9.71 3.06
C ALA A 110 4.20 -9.77 4.18
N GLU A 111 4.31 -10.74 5.10
CA GLU A 111 3.28 -11.02 6.12
C GLU A 111 3.09 -9.88 7.13
N THR A 112 4.16 -9.11 7.43
CA THR A 112 4.09 -7.97 8.36
C THR A 112 4.36 -6.64 7.67
N GLU A 113 3.95 -5.54 8.30
CA GLU A 113 4.19 -4.19 7.80
C GLU A 113 5.70 -3.92 7.65
N GLU A 114 6.53 -4.37 8.59
CA GLU A 114 7.98 -4.23 8.52
C GLU A 114 8.59 -5.02 7.37
N ALA A 115 8.04 -6.20 7.06
CA ALA A 115 8.45 -6.99 5.91
C ALA A 115 8.10 -6.31 4.58
N GLN A 116 6.90 -5.71 4.50
CA GLN A 116 6.49 -4.90 3.35
C GLN A 116 7.40 -3.67 3.17
N ILE A 117 7.72 -2.98 4.26
CA ILE A 117 8.70 -1.88 4.25
C ILE A 117 10.07 -2.38 3.80
N CYS A 118 10.52 -3.56 4.23
CA CYS A 118 11.78 -4.16 3.76
C CYS A 118 11.77 -4.47 2.25
N ILE A 119 10.63 -4.90 1.69
CA ILE A 119 10.47 -5.04 0.24
C ILE A 119 10.61 -3.69 -0.46
N LEU A 120 9.97 -2.64 0.06
CA LEU A 120 10.06 -1.28 -0.52
C LEU A 120 11.50 -0.74 -0.49
N HIS A 121 12.25 -0.99 0.58
CA HIS A 121 13.67 -0.66 0.67
C HIS A 121 14.50 -1.38 -0.40
N ASN A 122 14.28 -2.68 -0.59
CA ASN A 122 14.98 -3.44 -1.62
C ASN A 122 14.66 -2.95 -3.04
N VAL A 123 13.40 -2.58 -3.29
CA VAL A 123 12.98 -1.95 -4.55
C VAL A 123 13.68 -0.60 -4.74
N PHE A 124 13.76 0.21 -3.69
CA PHE A 124 14.45 1.50 -3.70
C PHE A 124 15.92 1.35 -4.04
N GLU A 125 16.64 0.48 -3.32
CA GLU A 125 18.07 0.26 -3.53
C GLU A 125 18.37 -0.15 -4.97
N LEU A 126 17.56 -1.03 -5.57
CA LEU A 126 17.79 -1.50 -6.94
C LEU A 126 17.57 -0.39 -8.00
N TRP A 127 16.73 0.59 -7.72
CA TRP A 127 16.25 1.57 -8.70
C TRP A 127 16.41 3.03 -8.27
N THR A 128 17.40 3.33 -7.40
CA THR A 128 17.67 4.70 -6.90
C THR A 128 17.84 5.72 -8.03
N ASP A 129 18.45 5.31 -9.13
CA ASP A 129 18.72 6.17 -10.29
C ASP A 129 17.57 6.17 -11.33
N HIS A 130 16.49 5.40 -11.10
CA HIS A 130 15.35 5.30 -12.00
C HIS A 130 14.02 5.60 -11.29
N GLN A 131 13.79 6.88 -11.01
CA GLN A 131 12.60 7.37 -10.29
C GLN A 131 11.27 6.89 -10.87
N GLN A 132 11.09 6.93 -12.20
CA GLN A 132 9.85 6.46 -12.83
C GLN A 132 9.62 4.95 -12.61
N MET A 133 10.69 4.13 -12.60
CA MET A 133 10.58 2.71 -12.30
C MET A 133 10.10 2.48 -10.86
N LEU A 134 10.60 3.26 -9.90
CA LEU A 134 10.13 3.20 -8.51
C LEU A 134 8.63 3.48 -8.41
N VAL A 135 8.16 4.57 -9.04
CA VAL A 135 6.73 4.93 -9.04
C VAL A 135 5.86 3.78 -9.56
N VAL A 136 6.23 3.19 -10.70
CA VAL A 136 5.42 2.13 -11.32
C VAL A 136 5.53 0.78 -10.60
N ILE A 137 6.66 0.45 -9.98
CA ILE A 137 6.79 -0.76 -9.17
C ILE A 137 5.94 -0.61 -7.91
N VAL A 138 6.02 0.51 -7.19
CA VAL A 138 5.21 0.73 -5.98
C VAL A 138 3.70 0.70 -6.33
N ASP A 139 3.29 1.33 -7.43
CA ASP A 139 1.92 1.22 -7.95
C ASP A 139 1.51 -0.24 -8.21
N LYS A 140 2.40 -1.04 -8.82
CA LYS A 140 2.16 -2.46 -9.09
C LYS A 140 2.03 -3.26 -7.79
N LEU A 141 2.91 -3.06 -6.81
CA LEU A 141 2.89 -3.75 -5.52
C LEU A 141 1.60 -3.47 -4.74
N LEU A 142 1.12 -2.21 -4.75
CA LEU A 142 -0.17 -1.81 -4.18
C LEU A 142 -1.33 -2.49 -4.93
N LYS A 143 -1.34 -2.47 -6.27
CA LYS A 143 -2.39 -3.10 -7.10
C LYS A 143 -2.50 -4.61 -6.86
N THR A 144 -1.39 -5.27 -6.60
CA THR A 144 -1.35 -6.72 -6.33
C THR A 144 -1.45 -7.06 -4.84
N GLN A 145 -1.71 -6.06 -3.97
CA GLN A 145 -1.82 -6.23 -2.51
C GLN A 145 -0.60 -6.95 -1.91
N ILE A 146 0.59 -6.72 -2.48
CA ILE A 146 1.86 -7.17 -1.90
C ILE A 146 2.24 -6.26 -0.73
N VAL A 147 2.04 -4.95 -0.92
CA VAL A 147 2.22 -3.94 0.13
C VAL A 147 0.91 -3.19 0.34
N GLU A 148 0.70 -2.73 1.56
CA GLU A 148 -0.43 -1.91 1.96
C GLU A 148 -0.11 -0.41 1.86
N CYS A 149 -1.15 0.41 1.86
CA CYS A 149 -0.99 1.87 1.79
C CYS A 149 -0.27 2.42 3.04
N SER A 150 -0.53 1.83 4.21
CA SER A 150 0.14 2.12 5.49
C SER A 150 1.66 1.93 5.37
N ALA A 151 2.10 0.77 4.89
CA ALA A 151 3.51 0.45 4.70
C ALA A 151 4.21 1.44 3.76
N VAL A 152 3.55 1.81 2.64
CA VAL A 152 4.10 2.82 1.71
C VAL A 152 4.19 4.20 2.35
N ALA A 153 3.16 4.63 3.08
CA ALA A 153 3.21 5.89 3.81
C ALA A 153 4.34 5.89 4.86
N THR A 154 4.47 4.83 5.65
CA THR A 154 5.56 4.68 6.63
C THR A 154 6.94 4.70 5.97
N TRP A 155 7.10 4.03 4.82
CA TRP A 155 8.35 4.01 4.05
C TRP A 155 8.74 5.38 3.49
N VAL A 156 7.78 6.15 2.95
CA VAL A 156 8.05 7.51 2.40
C VAL A 156 8.72 8.43 3.43
N PHE A 157 8.38 8.29 4.71
CA PHE A 157 8.94 9.08 5.81
C PHE A 157 10.06 8.35 6.57
N SER A 158 10.62 7.27 6.03
CA SER A 158 11.69 6.52 6.69
C SER A 158 13.04 7.25 6.62
N LYS A 159 14.00 6.83 7.44
CA LYS A 159 15.33 7.45 7.52
C LYS A 159 16.11 7.31 6.21
N GLU A 160 15.87 6.23 5.50
CA GLU A 160 16.48 5.88 4.22
C GLU A 160 16.01 6.82 3.10
N MET A 161 14.79 7.37 3.22
CA MET A 161 14.20 8.28 2.24
C MET A 161 14.53 9.75 2.47
N VAL A 162 15.24 10.11 3.55
CA VAL A 162 15.60 11.50 3.89
C VAL A 162 16.36 12.19 2.75
N GLY A 163 17.30 11.49 2.10
CA GLY A 163 18.06 12.03 0.96
C GLY A 163 17.22 12.25 -0.30
N GLU A 164 16.04 11.64 -0.38
CA GLU A 164 15.13 11.70 -1.51
C GLU A 164 13.89 12.56 -1.24
N PHE A 165 13.73 13.02 0.01
CA PHE A 165 12.49 13.62 0.51
C PHE A 165 12.02 14.85 -0.26
N THR A 166 12.94 15.64 -0.82
CA THR A 166 12.62 16.84 -1.62
C THR A 166 12.40 16.54 -3.11
N LYS A 167 12.51 15.29 -3.54
CA LYS A 167 12.33 14.91 -4.95
C LYS A 167 10.86 14.62 -5.25
N MET A 168 10.40 15.05 -6.43
CA MET A 168 8.99 15.02 -6.83
C MET A 168 8.38 13.61 -6.83
N TYR A 169 9.15 12.60 -7.26
CA TYR A 169 8.65 11.23 -7.43
C TYR A 169 8.18 10.61 -6.11
N LEU A 170 8.77 10.99 -4.96
CA LEU A 170 8.36 10.47 -3.66
C LEU A 170 6.95 10.94 -3.29
N TRP A 171 6.64 12.20 -3.58
CA TRP A 171 5.32 12.79 -3.38
C TRP A 171 4.31 12.29 -4.40
N GLU A 172 4.74 11.97 -5.62
CA GLU A 172 3.91 11.26 -6.58
C GLU A 172 3.49 9.89 -6.04
N ILE A 173 4.42 9.11 -5.47
CA ILE A 173 4.11 7.81 -4.83
C ILE A 173 3.13 7.99 -3.68
N LEU A 174 3.35 8.97 -2.80
CA LEU A 174 2.46 9.22 -1.66
C LEU A 174 1.04 9.56 -2.12
N HIS A 175 0.89 10.50 -3.05
CA HIS A 175 -0.44 10.90 -3.54
C HIS A 175 -1.11 9.80 -4.38
N LEU A 176 -0.35 9.03 -5.15
CA LEU A 176 -0.86 7.84 -5.85
C LEU A 176 -1.41 6.82 -4.84
N THR A 177 -0.73 6.62 -3.73
CA THR A 177 -1.14 5.72 -2.64
C THR A 177 -2.44 6.19 -1.99
N ILE A 178 -2.53 7.47 -1.60
CA ILE A 178 -3.78 8.05 -1.04
C ILE A 178 -4.92 7.92 -2.04
N LYS A 179 -4.68 8.25 -3.32
CA LYS A 179 -5.70 8.17 -4.38
C LYS A 179 -6.24 6.75 -4.53
N LYS A 180 -5.38 5.73 -4.46
CA LYS A 180 -5.81 4.33 -4.50
C LYS A 180 -6.71 3.95 -3.34
N MET A 181 -6.33 4.35 -2.13
CA MET A 181 -7.13 4.08 -0.94
C MET A 181 -8.51 4.75 -1.06
N ASN A 182 -8.54 6.01 -1.48
CA ASN A 182 -9.80 6.73 -1.73
C ASN A 182 -10.65 6.02 -2.79
N GLN A 183 -10.06 5.62 -3.92
CA GLN A 183 -10.76 4.89 -4.97
C GLN A 183 -11.28 3.53 -4.50
N HIS A 184 -10.55 2.83 -3.62
CA HIS A 184 -10.97 1.56 -3.06
C HIS A 184 -12.24 1.72 -2.21
N VAL A 185 -12.25 2.69 -1.30
CA VAL A 185 -13.41 3.03 -0.46
C VAL A 185 -14.60 3.46 -1.33
N THR A 186 -14.41 4.36 -2.30
CA THR A 186 -15.48 4.80 -3.20
C THR A 186 -16.07 3.62 -3.99
N LYS A 187 -15.22 2.71 -4.45
CA LYS A 187 -15.66 1.52 -5.20
C LYS A 187 -16.49 0.60 -4.33
N LEU A 188 -16.01 0.24 -3.14
CA LEU A 188 -16.75 -0.63 -2.21
C LEU A 188 -18.07 0.00 -1.75
N SER A 189 -18.07 1.31 -1.49
CA SER A 189 -19.29 2.04 -1.11
C SER A 189 -20.34 2.01 -2.21
N LYS A 190 -19.92 2.16 -3.47
CA LYS A 190 -20.83 2.07 -4.61
C LYS A 190 -21.34 0.63 -4.79
N GLU A 191 -20.46 -0.36 -4.73
CA GLU A 191 -20.84 -1.77 -4.87
C GLU A 191 -21.86 -2.18 -3.79
N LEU A 192 -21.67 -1.73 -2.54
CA LEU A 192 -22.62 -1.98 -1.45
C LEU A 192 -23.97 -1.29 -1.70
N SER A 193 -23.98 -0.02 -2.11
CA SER A 193 -25.21 0.70 -2.44
C SER A 193 -25.99 -0.01 -3.55
N ASP A 194 -25.29 -0.41 -4.62
CA ASP A 194 -25.89 -1.11 -5.75
C ASP A 194 -26.45 -2.50 -5.33
N ALA A 195 -25.81 -3.18 -4.37
CA ALA A 195 -26.27 -4.46 -3.84
C ALA A 195 -27.52 -4.31 -2.97
N LYS A 196 -27.57 -3.30 -2.10
CA LYS A 196 -28.74 -2.97 -1.27
C LYS A 196 -29.95 -2.60 -2.11
N ASP A 197 -29.78 -1.72 -3.09
CA ASP A 197 -30.86 -1.31 -4.00
C ASP A 197 -31.46 -2.49 -4.77
N ARG A 198 -30.64 -3.49 -5.14
CA ARG A 198 -31.11 -4.72 -5.78
C ARG A 198 -31.87 -5.63 -4.82
N LEU A 199 -31.45 -5.70 -3.57
CA LEU A 199 -32.11 -6.50 -2.55
C LEU A 199 -33.50 -5.92 -2.20
N ASP A 200 -33.59 -4.60 -2.02
CA ASP A 200 -34.84 -3.91 -1.70
C ASP A 200 -35.89 -4.06 -2.81
N ARG A 201 -35.49 -3.85 -4.07
CA ARG A 201 -36.38 -4.05 -5.24
C ARG A 201 -36.90 -5.49 -5.35
N ASN A 202 -36.09 -6.47 -4.96
CA ASN A 202 -36.49 -7.87 -4.97
C ASN A 202 -37.50 -8.17 -3.85
N ALA A 203 -37.33 -7.57 -2.67
CA ALA A 203 -38.29 -7.69 -1.57
C ALA A 203 -39.66 -7.10 -1.96
N GLU A 204 -39.68 -5.91 -2.57
CA GLU A 204 -40.91 -5.24 -3.04
C GLU A 204 -41.65 -6.04 -4.13
N SER A 205 -40.89 -6.66 -5.05
CA SER A 205 -41.47 -7.52 -6.09
C SER A 205 -42.03 -8.82 -5.52
N SER A 206 -41.39 -9.39 -4.49
CA SER A 206 -41.87 -10.62 -3.85
C SER A 206 -43.12 -10.37 -3.01
N SER A 207 -43.21 -9.23 -2.31
CA SER A 207 -44.39 -8.86 -1.53
C SER A 207 -45.61 -8.56 -2.42
N SER A 208 -45.37 -7.98 -3.61
CA SER A 208 -46.44 -7.66 -4.57
C SER A 208 -47.01 -8.92 -5.27
N GLU A 209 -46.18 -9.96 -5.49
CA GLU A 209 -46.65 -11.26 -6.01
C GLU A 209 -47.55 -11.99 -4.97
N SER A 210 -47.26 -11.88 -3.66
CA SER A 210 -48.07 -12.50 -2.60
C SER A 210 -49.43 -11.83 -2.35
N GLU A 211 -49.53 -10.50 -2.48
CA GLU A 211 -50.81 -9.78 -2.35
C GLU A 211 -51.76 -10.08 -3.53
N ALA A 212 -51.22 -10.29 -4.73
CA ALA A 212 -51.99 -10.63 -5.92
C ALA A 212 -52.60 -12.05 -5.89
N GLU A 213 -51.96 -13.01 -5.20
CA GLU A 213 -52.53 -14.36 -5.01
C GLU A 213 -53.60 -14.40 -3.90
N ALA A 214 -53.47 -13.60 -2.83
CA ALA A 214 -54.46 -13.54 -1.75
C ALA A 214 -55.80 -12.89 -2.17
N GLY A 215 -55.81 -12.06 -3.21
CA GLY A 215 -57.03 -11.44 -3.76
C GLY A 215 -57.84 -12.31 -4.73
N ALA A 216 -57.36 -13.52 -5.06
CA ALA A 216 -57.93 -14.36 -6.13
C ALA A 216 -58.81 -15.53 -5.63
N GLU A 217 -59.01 -15.72 -4.32
CA GLU A 217 -59.82 -16.83 -3.77
C GLU A 217 -61.36 -16.59 -3.79
N GLY A 218 -61.84 -15.54 -4.48
CA GLY A 218 -63.26 -15.13 -4.47
C GLY A 218 -64.11 -15.40 -5.72
N ALA A 219 -63.56 -15.89 -6.84
CA ALA A 219 -64.35 -16.04 -8.07
C ALA A 219 -63.99 -17.31 -8.87
N GLY A 220 -64.90 -18.28 -8.89
CA GLY A 220 -64.79 -19.55 -9.62
C GLY A 220 -64.86 -19.40 -11.14
N GLY A 221 -63.80 -18.87 -11.75
CA GLY A 221 -63.58 -18.80 -13.20
C GLY A 221 -62.36 -19.62 -13.67
N PRO A 222 -62.30 -20.05 -14.94
CA PRO A 222 -61.31 -21.02 -15.43
C PRO A 222 -59.87 -20.46 -15.39
N ALA A 223 -58.96 -21.28 -14.87
CA ALA A 223 -57.56 -20.96 -14.57
C ALA A 223 -56.78 -20.32 -15.74
N PRO A 224 -56.03 -19.22 -15.52
CA PRO A 224 -55.13 -18.68 -16.52
C PRO A 224 -53.85 -19.55 -16.61
N ARG A 225 -53.38 -19.74 -17.85
CA ARG A 225 -52.18 -20.52 -18.18
C ARG A 225 -50.96 -20.01 -17.42
N ARG A 226 -50.41 -20.85 -16.54
CA ARG A 226 -49.08 -20.75 -15.93
C ARG A 226 -48.03 -20.35 -16.98
N ARG A 227 -47.58 -19.09 -16.95
CA ARG A 227 -46.30 -18.71 -17.58
C ARG A 227 -45.19 -19.31 -16.73
N LYS A 228 -44.50 -20.30 -17.28
CA LYS A 228 -43.31 -20.91 -16.69
C LYS A 228 -42.23 -19.83 -16.55
N LYS A 229 -42.03 -19.31 -15.34
CA LYS A 229 -40.92 -18.42 -14.96
C LYS A 229 -39.64 -19.17 -15.32
N THR A 230 -38.91 -18.65 -16.30
CA THR A 230 -37.62 -19.18 -16.74
C THR A 230 -36.67 -19.15 -15.56
N THR A 231 -36.21 -20.32 -15.14
CA THR A 231 -35.32 -20.63 -14.01
C THR A 231 -33.88 -20.16 -14.24
N GLY A 232 -33.69 -18.95 -14.77
CA GLY A 232 -32.37 -18.40 -15.13
C GLY A 232 -31.94 -17.17 -14.36
N ASP A 233 -32.84 -16.50 -13.63
CA ASP A 233 -32.61 -15.17 -13.02
C ASP A 233 -32.42 -15.20 -11.49
N ASP A 234 -32.42 -16.37 -10.86
CA ASP A 234 -32.20 -16.52 -9.41
C ASP A 234 -30.72 -16.60 -9.02
N ALA A 235 -29.81 -16.73 -9.99
CA ALA A 235 -28.39 -16.98 -9.73
C ALA A 235 -27.55 -15.70 -9.50
N ASP A 236 -28.14 -14.51 -9.67
CA ASP A 236 -27.43 -13.22 -9.55
C ASP A 236 -28.07 -12.27 -8.51
N LYS A 237 -28.90 -12.81 -7.61
CA LYS A 237 -29.51 -12.04 -6.52
C LYS A 237 -28.54 -11.94 -5.35
N PRO A 238 -28.18 -10.72 -4.89
CA PRO A 238 -27.39 -10.55 -3.69
C PRO A 238 -28.14 -11.18 -2.51
N THR A 239 -27.50 -12.06 -1.74
CA THR A 239 -28.07 -12.55 -0.48
C THR A 239 -27.80 -11.54 0.64
N GLU A 240 -28.62 -11.58 1.71
CA GLU A 240 -28.38 -10.77 2.91
C GLU A 240 -26.95 -10.96 3.44
N GLU A 241 -26.47 -12.21 3.49
CA GLU A 241 -25.11 -12.55 3.90
C GLU A 241 -24.03 -11.94 2.98
N GLN A 242 -24.30 -11.82 1.67
CA GLN A 242 -23.38 -11.15 0.75
C GLN A 242 -23.33 -9.64 1.01
N VAL A 243 -24.46 -9.01 1.31
CA VAL A 243 -24.53 -7.59 1.67
C VAL A 243 -23.77 -7.35 2.98
N GLU A 244 -24.00 -8.17 4.01
CA GLU A 244 -23.29 -8.08 5.30
C GLU A 244 -21.76 -8.18 5.10
N ARG A 245 -21.28 -9.17 4.32
CA ARG A 245 -19.84 -9.27 3.99
C ARG A 245 -19.30 -8.08 3.21
N MET A 246 -20.12 -7.39 2.42
CA MET A 246 -19.73 -6.17 1.71
C MET A 246 -19.67 -4.97 2.65
N GLU A 247 -20.56 -4.90 3.65
CA GLU A 247 -20.51 -3.91 4.72
C GLU A 247 -19.23 -4.07 5.55
N GLU A 248 -18.92 -5.28 6.01
CA GLU A 248 -17.68 -5.56 6.76
C GLU A 248 -16.43 -5.11 6.00
N LYS A 249 -16.36 -5.39 4.70
CA LYS A 249 -15.25 -4.97 3.83
C LYS A 249 -15.18 -3.46 3.69
N LEU A 250 -16.32 -2.78 3.57
CA LEU A 250 -16.36 -1.33 3.45
C LEU A 250 -15.90 -0.66 4.75
N GLU A 251 -16.35 -1.16 5.90
CA GLU A 251 -15.91 -0.67 7.22
C GLU A 251 -14.41 -0.88 7.41
N ALA A 252 -13.87 -2.06 7.07
CA ALA A 252 -12.43 -2.30 7.09
C ALA A 252 -11.67 -1.30 6.19
N ALA A 253 -12.16 -1.03 4.98
CA ALA A 253 -11.54 -0.05 4.08
C ALA A 253 -11.59 1.38 4.62
N TYR A 254 -12.65 1.77 5.34
CA TYR A 254 -12.72 3.06 6.03
C TYR A 254 -11.71 3.15 7.16
N VAL A 255 -11.56 2.08 7.95
CA VAL A 255 -10.53 1.99 9.01
C VAL A 255 -9.14 2.17 8.41
N ASP A 256 -8.83 1.46 7.31
CA ASP A 256 -7.55 1.56 6.64
C ASP A 256 -7.29 2.95 6.03
N GLN A 257 -8.31 3.58 5.43
CA GLN A 257 -8.21 4.95 4.92
C GLN A 257 -7.93 5.94 6.04
N LYS A 258 -8.66 5.83 7.16
CA LYS A 258 -8.44 6.68 8.33
C LYS A 258 -7.02 6.48 8.89
N ARG A 259 -6.60 5.23 9.05
CA ARG A 259 -5.24 4.86 9.51
C ARG A 259 -4.16 5.46 8.60
N LEU A 260 -4.35 5.40 7.28
CA LEU A 260 -3.42 5.99 6.31
C LEU A 260 -3.24 7.50 6.54
N PHE A 261 -4.33 8.27 6.68
CA PHE A 261 -4.23 9.70 6.95
C PHE A 261 -3.56 9.99 8.30
N LEU A 262 -3.90 9.22 9.34
CA LEU A 262 -3.27 9.39 10.66
C LEU A 262 -1.75 9.18 10.58
N ILE A 263 -1.28 8.12 9.92
CA ILE A 263 0.16 7.87 9.72
C ILE A 263 0.81 9.06 9.00
N ILE A 264 0.22 9.53 7.90
CA ILE A 264 0.79 10.61 7.10
C ILE A 264 0.91 11.91 7.93
N PHE A 265 -0.17 12.32 8.59
CA PHE A 265 -0.16 13.55 9.39
C PHE A 265 0.73 13.44 10.62
N GLN A 266 0.73 12.30 11.31
CA GLN A 266 1.63 12.05 12.43
C GLN A 266 3.10 12.14 11.99
N ARG A 267 3.46 11.60 10.83
CA ARG A 267 4.83 11.68 10.30
C ARG A 267 5.21 13.11 9.93
N PHE A 268 4.30 13.88 9.32
CA PHE A 268 4.53 15.31 9.07
C PHE A 268 4.76 16.10 10.35
N ILE A 269 3.89 15.92 11.35
CA ILE A 269 4.02 16.56 12.66
C ILE A 269 5.39 16.21 13.26
N MET A 270 5.75 14.93 13.28
CA MET A 270 7.00 14.46 13.87
C MET A 270 8.23 15.13 13.24
N ILE A 271 8.34 15.13 11.90
CA ILE A 271 9.52 15.70 11.22
C ILE A 271 9.56 17.23 11.27
N LEU A 272 8.41 17.90 11.23
CA LEU A 272 8.33 19.36 11.33
C LEU A 272 8.69 19.80 12.76
N SER A 273 8.14 19.13 13.78
CA SER A 273 8.49 19.38 15.17
C SER A 273 9.97 19.12 15.45
N GLU A 274 10.54 18.03 14.93
CA GLU A 274 11.98 17.75 15.07
C GLU A 274 12.83 18.87 14.47
N HIS A 275 12.47 19.38 13.28
CA HIS A 275 13.16 20.51 12.65
C HIS A 275 13.03 21.80 13.45
N LEU A 276 11.84 22.14 13.91
CA LEU A 276 11.59 23.36 14.70
C LEU A 276 12.38 23.35 16.02
N VAL A 277 12.33 22.24 16.75
CA VAL A 277 13.10 22.05 18.00
C VAL A 277 14.60 22.15 17.73
N LYS A 278 15.09 21.56 16.63
CA LYS A 278 16.50 21.63 16.26
C LYS A 278 16.94 23.06 15.92
N CYS A 279 16.15 23.81 15.17
CA CYS A 279 16.45 25.20 14.84
C CYS A 279 16.46 26.09 16.09
N ASP A 280 15.49 25.92 17.00
CA ASP A 280 15.46 26.64 18.28
C ASP A 280 16.69 26.33 19.14
N THR A 281 17.03 25.04 19.28
CA THR A 281 18.23 24.58 20.03
C THR A 281 19.52 25.14 19.45
N ASP A 282 19.63 25.20 18.12
CA ASP A 282 20.82 25.69 17.43
C ASP A 282 20.85 27.23 17.31
N GLY A 283 19.80 27.95 17.75
CA GLY A 283 19.67 29.40 17.60
C GLY A 283 19.63 29.86 16.14
N ARG A 284 19.04 29.04 15.25
CA ARG A 284 18.96 29.28 13.80
C ARG A 284 17.52 29.53 13.38
N ASP A 285 17.36 30.27 12.29
CA ASP A 285 16.06 30.45 11.66
C ASP A 285 15.49 29.11 11.19
N TYR A 286 14.22 28.86 11.49
CA TYR A 286 13.53 27.65 11.07
C TYR A 286 13.06 27.72 9.61
N ASP A 287 12.89 28.93 9.05
CA ASP A 287 12.35 29.15 7.70
C ASP A 287 13.37 28.81 6.59
N THR A 288 13.70 27.52 6.51
CA THR A 288 14.61 26.95 5.53
C THR A 288 13.87 26.50 4.27
N ASP A 289 14.58 26.30 3.17
CA ASP A 289 14.01 25.73 1.94
C ASP A 289 13.35 24.36 2.20
N TRP A 290 13.97 23.53 3.05
CA TRP A 290 13.41 22.24 3.45
C TRP A 290 12.11 22.40 4.25
N TYR A 291 12.05 23.36 5.17
CA TYR A 291 10.86 23.63 5.97
C TYR A 291 9.69 24.10 5.09
N ARG A 292 9.92 25.13 4.26
CA ARG A 292 8.91 25.68 3.34
C ARG A 292 8.38 24.61 2.38
N TRP A 293 9.28 23.78 1.87
CA TRP A 293 8.91 22.63 1.05
C TRP A 293 8.02 21.65 1.80
N THR A 294 8.43 21.25 3.00
CA THR A 294 7.74 20.23 3.81
C THR A 294 6.36 20.72 4.25
N VAL A 295 6.23 21.97 4.69
CA VAL A 295 4.94 22.62 4.98
C VAL A 295 4.07 22.69 3.72
N GLY A 296 4.65 23.06 2.57
CA GLY A 296 3.95 23.05 1.30
C GLY A 296 3.41 21.67 0.91
N ARG A 297 4.11 20.59 1.25
CA ARG A 297 3.65 19.21 1.05
C ARG A 297 2.56 18.79 2.01
N LEU A 298 2.63 19.21 3.27
CA LEU A 298 1.54 19.03 4.23
C LEU A 298 0.26 19.74 3.72
N GLN A 299 0.38 21.01 3.32
CA GLN A 299 -0.71 21.78 2.70
C GLN A 299 -1.26 21.07 1.46
N GLN A 300 -0.39 20.53 0.60
CA GLN A 300 -0.82 19.80 -0.59
C GLN A 300 -1.69 18.58 -0.24
N VAL A 301 -1.37 17.83 0.82
CA VAL A 301 -2.19 16.70 1.26
C VAL A 301 -3.59 17.17 1.68
N PHE A 302 -3.67 18.24 2.48
CA PHE A 302 -4.94 18.84 2.87
C PHE A 302 -5.77 19.28 1.66
N MET A 303 -5.16 19.99 0.71
CA MET A 303 -5.86 20.57 -0.43
C MET A 303 -6.30 19.52 -1.46
N LEU A 304 -5.45 18.54 -1.77
CA LEU A 304 -5.75 17.55 -2.82
C LEU A 304 -6.77 16.49 -2.35
N HIS A 305 -6.82 16.21 -1.06
CA HIS A 305 -7.67 15.15 -0.47
C HIS A 305 -8.68 15.72 0.53
N HIS A 306 -9.08 16.99 0.35
CA HIS A 306 -9.88 17.75 1.31
C HIS A 306 -11.19 17.06 1.70
N GLU A 307 -11.87 16.40 0.74
CA GLU A 307 -13.14 15.71 0.99
C GLU A 307 -12.97 14.55 1.98
N GLN A 308 -11.89 13.78 1.83
CA GLN A 308 -11.63 12.62 2.68
C GLN A 308 -11.05 13.06 4.02
N VAL A 309 -10.12 14.02 4.03
CA VAL A 309 -9.53 14.55 5.26
C VAL A 309 -10.60 15.18 6.16
N GLN A 310 -11.57 15.90 5.57
CA GLN A 310 -12.64 16.52 6.36
C GLN A 310 -13.47 15.49 7.14
N LYS A 311 -13.74 14.30 6.57
CA LYS A 311 -14.47 13.23 7.27
C LYS A 311 -13.79 12.81 8.58
N TYR A 312 -12.48 13.00 8.66
CA TYR A 312 -11.66 12.64 9.82
C TYR A 312 -11.23 13.86 10.64
N SER A 313 -11.69 15.07 10.32
CA SER A 313 -11.24 16.32 10.94
C SER A 313 -11.35 16.30 12.47
N SER A 314 -12.44 15.77 13.03
CA SER A 314 -12.63 15.68 14.49
C SER A 314 -11.64 14.72 15.16
N THR A 315 -11.28 13.61 14.49
CA THR A 315 -10.23 12.73 14.98
C THR A 315 -8.86 13.38 14.86
N LEU A 316 -8.60 14.07 13.74
CA LEU A 316 -7.34 14.75 13.51
C LEU A 316 -7.11 15.85 14.55
N GLU A 317 -8.12 16.65 14.87
CA GLU A 317 -8.07 17.70 15.89
C GLU A 317 -7.88 17.13 17.30
N SER A 318 -8.54 16.02 17.63
CA SER A 318 -8.47 15.43 18.97
C SER A 318 -7.23 14.58 19.25
N LEU A 319 -6.64 13.96 18.22
CA LEU A 319 -5.52 13.02 18.40
C LEU A 319 -4.18 13.52 17.87
N LEU A 320 -4.18 14.39 16.85
CA LEU A 320 -2.97 14.83 16.18
C LEU A 320 -2.77 16.34 16.34
N PHE A 321 -3.64 17.17 15.78
CA PHE A 321 -3.53 18.64 15.78
C PHE A 321 -4.09 19.25 17.07
N THR A 322 -3.54 18.82 18.20
CA THR A 322 -3.88 19.29 19.54
C THR A 322 -3.09 20.55 19.91
N SER A 323 -3.48 21.21 21.00
CA SER A 323 -2.92 22.52 21.41
C SER A 323 -1.47 22.46 21.92
N ASP A 324 -0.91 21.28 22.12
CA ASP A 324 0.49 21.01 22.48
C ASP A 324 1.43 20.96 21.27
N ILE A 325 0.90 20.95 20.04
CA ILE A 325 1.71 21.05 18.83
C ILE A 325 2.18 22.50 18.62
N ASP A 326 3.37 22.63 18.02
CA ASP A 326 3.91 23.92 17.62
C ASP A 326 2.91 24.75 16.78
N PRO A 327 2.68 26.03 17.11
CA PRO A 327 1.71 26.88 16.43
C PRO A 327 1.86 26.94 14.91
N HIS A 328 3.09 26.86 14.37
CA HIS A 328 3.32 26.94 12.93
C HIS A 328 2.75 25.74 12.17
N ILE A 329 2.77 24.56 12.80
CA ILE A 329 2.18 23.33 12.23
C ILE A 329 0.67 23.38 12.38
N LEU A 330 0.19 23.79 13.58
CA LEU A 330 -1.22 23.86 13.89
C LEU A 330 -1.97 24.87 13.00
N ASP A 331 -1.33 25.99 12.66
CA ASP A 331 -1.87 27.01 11.75
C ASP A 331 -2.19 26.44 10.36
N VAL A 332 -1.43 25.46 9.86
CA VAL A 332 -1.72 24.80 8.58
C VAL A 332 -3.06 24.06 8.64
N PHE A 333 -3.32 23.37 9.75
CA PHE A 333 -4.59 22.67 9.97
C PHE A 333 -5.75 23.66 10.14
N HIS A 334 -5.55 24.74 10.91
CA HIS A 334 -6.56 25.79 11.07
C HIS A 334 -6.89 26.51 9.75
N GLN A 335 -5.90 26.77 8.90
CA GLN A 335 -6.14 27.31 7.55
C GLN A 335 -7.01 26.35 6.73
N PHE A 336 -6.73 25.05 6.80
CA PHE A 336 -7.55 24.03 6.13
C PHE A 336 -9.01 24.02 6.64
N THR A 337 -9.23 24.07 7.96
CA THR A 337 -10.58 24.08 8.53
C THR A 337 -11.32 25.37 8.20
N ALA A 338 -10.63 26.52 8.17
CA ALA A 338 -11.17 27.83 7.84
C ALA A 338 -11.64 27.97 6.37
N LEU A 339 -11.08 27.19 5.43
CA LEU A 339 -11.56 27.18 4.03
C LEU A 339 -13.02 26.71 3.90
N ARG A 340 -13.63 26.20 4.97
CA ARG A 340 -14.95 25.58 4.98
C ARG A 340 -15.85 26.04 6.14
N SER A 341 -15.37 26.97 6.97
CA SER A 341 -16.14 27.63 8.04
C SER A 341 -17.07 28.71 7.51
#